data_AF-A0A8T1VD30-F1
#
_entry.id   AF-A0A8T1VD30-F1
#
_cell.length_a   1.000
_cell.length_b   1.000
_cell.length_c   1.000
_cell.angle_alpha   90.00
_cell.angle_beta   90.00
_cell.angle_gamma   90.00
#
_symmetry.space_group_name_H-M   'P 1'
#
loop_
_entity.id
_entity.type
_entity.pdbx_description
1 polymer ?
#
loop_
_entity_poly.entity_id
_entity_poly.type
_entity_poly.pdbx_seq_one_letter_code
_entity_poly.pdbx_strand_id
1 'polypeptide(L)'
;MHEWYDARTFALPVMNIYVESASESFVIGNRYEVDLTVRALDAGYARLISLRLREGFVTSGDGLEMRTSVFVQNKKVFCKCMEWKRKDIEKKWNLPSTDSITRRSVS
;
A
#
# COMPACT_ATOMS: atom_id res chain seq x y z
N MET A 1 -23.25 6.64 -6.66
CA MET A 1 -22.49 7.82 -6.20
C MET A 1 -21.03 7.40 -6.16
N HIS A 2 -20.23 7.83 -7.13
CA HIS A 2 -18.81 7.45 -7.23
C HIS A 2 -18.02 8.34 -6.28
N GLU A 3 -17.91 7.93 -5.02
CA GLU A 3 -17.02 8.54 -4.05
C GLU A 3 -15.59 8.35 -4.57
N TRP A 4 -15.05 9.44 -5.08
CA TRP A 4 -13.66 9.59 -5.46
C TRP A 4 -12.80 9.38 -4.20
N TYR A 5 -11.77 8.57 -4.35
CA TYR A 5 -10.82 8.26 -3.30
C TYR A 5 -9.97 9.52 -3.01
N ASP A 6 -10.33 10.29 -1.97
CA ASP A 6 -9.46 11.35 -1.45
C ASP A 6 -8.56 10.79 -0.36
N ALA A 7 -7.31 10.50 -0.71
CA ALA A 7 -6.31 10.05 0.25
C ALA A 7 -5.96 11.11 1.33
N ARG A 8 -6.52 12.33 1.23
CA ARG A 8 -6.25 13.45 2.15
C ARG A 8 -7.17 13.50 3.37
N THR A 9 -8.29 12.77 3.38
CA THR A 9 -9.28 12.83 4.47
C THR A 9 -9.07 11.78 5.57
N PHE A 10 -8.16 10.81 5.40
CA PHE A 10 -7.91 9.77 6.39
C PHE A 10 -6.68 10.08 7.24
N ALA A 11 -6.87 10.15 8.56
CA ALA A 11 -5.78 10.30 9.53
C ALA A 11 -4.80 9.11 9.52
N LEU A 12 -5.26 7.94 9.04
CA LEU A 12 -4.47 6.73 8.91
C LEU A 12 -4.38 6.31 7.43
N PRO A 13 -3.19 5.97 6.91
CA PRO A 13 -3.06 5.39 5.58
C PRO A 13 -3.91 4.12 5.48
N VAL A 14 -4.69 3.97 4.41
CA VAL A 14 -5.59 2.81 4.24
C VAL A 14 -4.88 1.58 3.65
N MET A 15 -3.64 1.75 3.20
CA MET A 15 -2.80 0.67 2.68
C MET A 15 -1.32 0.97 2.92
N ASN A 16 -0.52 -0.09 2.87
CA ASN A 16 0.93 -0.05 2.81
C ASN A 16 1.44 -0.85 1.62
N ILE A 17 2.60 -0.49 1.07
CA ILE A 17 3.15 -1.13 -0.12
C ILE A 17 4.61 -1.54 0.15
N TYR A 18 4.92 -2.78 -0.19
CA TYR A 18 6.21 -3.43 0.00
C TYR A 18 6.81 -3.73 -1.35
N VAL A 19 8.11 -3.52 -1.48
CA VAL A 19 8.88 -4.03 -2.62
C VAL A 19 9.35 -5.43 -2.27
N GLU A 20 8.93 -6.42 -3.06
CA GLU A 20 9.37 -7.81 -2.91
C GLU A 20 10.67 -8.04 -3.66
N SER A 21 10.70 -7.60 -4.91
CA SER A 21 11.79 -7.89 -5.84
C SER A 21 11.86 -6.80 -6.92
N ALA A 22 13.01 -6.71 -7.59
CA ALA A 22 13.15 -5.92 -8.79
C ALA A 22 14.00 -6.68 -9.80
N SER A 23 13.54 -6.72 -11.05
CA SER A 23 14.23 -7.42 -12.14
C SER A 23 15.65 -6.91 -12.29
N GLU A 24 16.59 -7.82 -12.56
CA GLU A 24 18.00 -7.45 -12.74
C GLU A 24 18.22 -6.60 -14.00
N SER A 25 17.54 -6.97 -15.09
CA SER A 25 17.57 -6.34 -16.41
C SER A 25 16.25 -5.63 -16.75
N PHE A 26 16.26 -4.86 -17.84
CA PHE A 26 15.02 -4.29 -18.38
C PHE A 26 14.11 -5.40 -18.92
N VAL A 27 12.82 -5.33 -18.56
CA VAL A 27 11.81 -6.28 -18.99
C VAL A 27 11.00 -5.73 -20.17
N ILE A 28 10.68 -4.43 -20.15
CA ILE A 28 9.95 -3.75 -21.22
C ILE A 28 10.65 -2.45 -21.59
N GLY A 29 11.16 -2.38 -22.81
CA GLY A 29 11.90 -1.21 -23.30
C GLY A 29 13.08 -0.87 -22.37
N ASN A 30 13.07 0.33 -21.79
CA ASN A 30 14.06 0.80 -20.82
C ASN A 30 13.57 0.76 -19.36
N ARG A 31 12.64 -0.15 -19.04
CA ARG A 31 12.02 -0.24 -17.72
C ARG A 31 12.29 -1.59 -17.07
N TYR A 32 12.66 -1.53 -15.79
CA TYR A 32 12.73 -2.67 -14.89
C TYR A 32 11.34 -3.02 -14.39
N GLU A 33 11.09 -4.30 -14.16
CA GLU A 33 9.91 -4.76 -13.44
C GLU A 33 10.21 -4.75 -11.94
N VAL A 34 9.25 -4.31 -11.14
CA VAL A 34 9.33 -4.31 -9.68
C VAL A 34 8.09 -5.00 -9.14
N ASP A 35 8.30 -6.07 -8.40
CA ASP A 35 7.25 -6.82 -7.73
C ASP A 35 6.90 -6.13 -6.42
N LEU A 36 5.59 -5.96 -6.22
CA LEU A 36 5.01 -5.25 -5.10
C LEU A 36 4.00 -6.13 -4.38
N THR A 37 4.02 -6.06 -3.06
CA THR A 37 2.91 -6.49 -2.21
C THR A 37 2.19 -5.24 -1.70
N VAL A 38 0.89 -5.15 -1.95
CA VAL A 38 0.02 -4.11 -1.41
C VAL A 38 -0.79 -4.72 -0.28
N ARG A 39 -0.66 -4.18 0.93
CA ARG A 39 -1.41 -4.62 2.11
C ARG A 39 -2.46 -3.58 2.46
N ALA A 40 -3.72 -3.98 2.52
CA ALA A 40 -4.81 -3.15 2.97
C ALA A 40 -4.85 -3.06 4.50
N LEU A 41 -5.40 -1.95 5.01
CA LEU A 41 -5.66 -1.77 6.43
C LEU A 41 -6.76 -2.72 6.94
N ASP A 42 -7.80 -2.93 6.13
CA ASP A 42 -8.91 -3.84 6.41
C ASP A 42 -9.53 -4.39 5.11
N ALA A 43 -10.49 -5.31 5.25
CA ALA A 43 -11.15 -5.97 4.13
C ALA A 43 -11.98 -5.03 3.24
N GLY A 44 -12.52 -3.94 3.80
CA GLY A 44 -13.27 -2.94 3.05
C GLY A 44 -12.35 -2.19 2.09
N TYR A 45 -11.21 -1.71 2.59
CA TYR A 45 -10.17 -1.12 1.75
C TYR A 45 -9.55 -2.11 0.79
N ALA A 46 -9.37 -3.37 1.19
CA ALA A 46 -8.86 -4.40 0.31
C ALA A 46 -9.71 -4.52 -0.96
N ARG A 47 -11.04 -4.55 -0.80
CA ARG A 47 -11.98 -4.57 -1.93
C ARG A 47 -11.88 -3.33 -2.81
N LEU A 48 -11.66 -2.15 -2.24
CA LEU A 48 -11.55 -0.92 -3.03
C LEU A 48 -10.22 -0.84 -3.81
N ILE A 49 -9.14 -1.29 -3.17
CA ILE A 49 -7.80 -1.32 -3.76
C ILE A 49 -7.75 -2.31 -4.91
N SER A 50 -8.33 -3.50 -4.75
CA SER A 50 -8.30 -4.55 -5.77
C SER A 50 -8.93 -4.10 -7.10
N LEU A 51 -9.97 -3.25 -7.05
CA LEU A 51 -10.59 -2.65 -8.24
C LEU A 51 -9.67 -1.68 -9.02
N ARG A 52 -8.54 -1.28 -8.44
CA ARG A 52 -7.57 -0.34 -9.03
C ARG A 52 -6.25 -1.00 -9.40
N LEU A 53 -6.04 -2.26 -9.03
CA LEU A 53 -4.82 -2.98 -9.37
C LEU A 53 -4.84 -3.43 -10.84
N ARG A 54 -3.64 -3.65 -11.37
CA ARG A 54 -3.47 -4.21 -12.71
C ARG A 54 -4.10 -5.61 -12.76
N GLU A 55 -4.72 -5.94 -13.89
CA GLU A 55 -5.23 -7.28 -14.14
C GLU A 55 -4.14 -8.35 -13.89
N GLY A 56 -4.52 -9.47 -13.29
CA GLY A 56 -3.62 -10.57 -12.95
C GLY A 56 -2.93 -10.48 -11.57
N PHE A 57 -3.33 -9.54 -10.70
CA PHE A 57 -2.84 -9.52 -9.32
C PHE A 57 -3.30 -10.78 -8.55
N VAL A 58 -2.48 -11.22 -7.60
CA VAL A 58 -2.76 -12.40 -6.76
C VAL A 58 -3.10 -11.95 -5.35
N THR A 59 -4.18 -12.45 -4.77
CA THR A 59 -4.57 -12.15 -3.39
C THR A 59 -4.10 -13.24 -2.43
N SER A 60 -3.65 -12.85 -1.23
CA SER A 60 -3.36 -13.76 -0.11
C SER A 60 -4.61 -14.47 0.41
N GLY A 61 -4.42 -15.52 1.21
CA GLY A 61 -5.52 -16.28 1.80
C GLY A 61 -6.38 -15.49 2.79
N ASP A 62 -5.83 -14.46 3.44
CA ASP A 62 -6.57 -13.56 4.33
C ASP A 62 -7.31 -12.43 3.60
N GLY A 63 -7.11 -12.31 2.28
CA GLY A 63 -7.75 -11.28 1.46
C GLY A 63 -7.18 -9.86 1.62
N LEU A 64 -6.14 -9.67 2.43
CA LEU A 64 -5.61 -8.34 2.77
C LEU A 64 -4.37 -7.95 1.99
N GLU A 65 -3.65 -8.91 1.41
CA GLU A 65 -2.46 -8.66 0.62
C GLU A 65 -2.71 -8.99 -0.85
N MET A 66 -2.25 -8.10 -1.73
CA MET A 66 -2.30 -8.28 -3.17
C MET A 66 -0.92 -8.12 -3.76
N ARG A 67 -0.50 -9.10 -4.57
CA ARG A 67 0.77 -9.08 -5.29
C ARG A 67 0.55 -8.60 -6.72
N THR A 68 1.34 -7.62 -7.13
CA THR A 68 1.29 -7.00 -8.46
C THR A 68 2.70 -6.60 -8.88
N SER A 69 2.89 -6.20 -10.14
CA SER A 69 4.14 -5.60 -10.61
C SER A 69 3.93 -4.24 -11.28
N VAL A 70 4.98 -3.43 -11.30
CA VAL A 70 5.05 -2.15 -12.03
C VAL A 70 6.33 -2.05 -12.85
N PHE A 71 6.31 -1.25 -13.92
CA PHE A 71 7.48 -1.00 -14.76
C PHE A 71 8.04 0.39 -14.53
N VAL A 72 9.31 0.49 -14.10
CA VAL A 72 9.96 1.74 -13.73
C VAL A 72 11.31 1.91 -14.42
N GLN A 73 11.66 3.15 -14.79
CA GLN A 73 12.94 3.42 -15.45
C GLN A 73 14.11 3.38 -14.46
N ASN A 74 13.92 3.87 -13.23
CA ASN A 74 14.96 3.91 -12.21
C ASN A 74 14.53 3.10 -10.98
N LYS A 75 14.79 1.79 -11.00
CA LYS A 75 14.44 0.89 -9.89
C LYS A 75 15.09 1.29 -8.56
N LYS A 76 16.33 1.81 -8.58
CA LYS A 76 17.04 2.20 -7.35
C LYS A 76 16.33 3.33 -6.62
N VAL A 77 15.97 4.40 -7.34
CA VAL A 77 15.24 5.53 -6.75
C VAL A 77 13.85 5.10 -6.32
N PHE A 78 13.14 4.36 -7.17
CA PHE A 78 11.79 3.88 -6.86
C PHE A 78 11.77 3.03 -5.58
N CYS A 79 12.63 2.00 -5.48
CA CYS A 79 12.67 1.14 -4.30
C CYS A 79 13.02 1.91 -3.03
N LYS A 80 13.95 2.88 -3.11
CA LYS A 80 14.31 3.73 -1.97
C LYS A 80 13.13 4.59 -1.50
N CYS A 81 12.39 5.19 -2.43
CA CYS A 81 11.19 5.97 -2.12
C CYS A 81 10.10 5.09 -1.49
N MET A 82 9.88 3.89 -2.02
CA MET A 82 8.91 2.94 -1.48
C MET A 82 9.29 2.50 -0.07
N GLU A 83 10.56 2.19 0.20
CA GLU A 83 11.02 1.83 1.53
C GLU A 83 10.81 2.97 2.55
N TRP A 84 11.08 4.22 2.15
CA TRP A 84 10.83 5.39 2.98
C TRP A 84 9.35 5.56 3.29
N LYS A 85 8.49 5.43 2.28
CA LYS A 85 7.04 5.55 2.44
C LYS A 85 6.48 4.44 3.31
N ARG A 86 6.97 3.20 3.14
CA ARG A 86 6.59 2.05 3.98
C ARG A 86 6.85 2.32 5.45
N LYS A 87 8.06 2.78 5.80
CA LYS A 87 8.43 3.10 7.19
C LYS A 87 7.57 4.22 7.78
N ASP A 88 7.18 5.22 6.98
CA ASP A 88 6.26 6.28 7.41
C ASP A 88 4.84 5.74 7.70
N ILE A 89 4.34 4.84 6.86
CA ILE A 89 3.02 4.22 7.04
C ILE A 89 3.01 3.25 8.22
N GLU A 90 4.02 2.40 8.37
CA GLU A 90 4.14 1.47 9.51
C GLU A 90 4.11 2.20 10.85
N LYS A 91 4.79 3.36 10.94
CA LYS A 91 4.72 4.21 12.14
C LYS A 91 3.29 4.64 12.42
N LYS A 92 2.53 5.07 11.41
CA LYS A 92 1.15 5.54 11.56
C LYS A 92 0.19 4.41 11.95
N TRP A 93 0.37 3.22 11.40
CA TRP A 93 -0.44 2.04 11.75
C TRP A 93 -0.20 1.56 13.18
N ASN A 94 1.02 1.74 13.70
CA ASN A 94 1.38 1.34 15.05
C ASN A 94 1.10 2.42 16.12
N LEU A 95 0.61 3.60 15.74
CA LEU A 95 0.18 4.61 16.71
C LEU A 95 -1.19 4.21 17.28
N PRO A 96 -1.39 4.29 18.61
CA PRO A 96 -2.71 4.07 19.19
C PRO A 96 -3.68 5.11 18.60
N SER A 97 -4.82 4.65 18.10
CA SER A 97 -5.86 5.53 17.57
C SER A 97 -6.23 6.56 18.64
N THR A 98 -6.17 7.85 18.28
CA THR A 98 -6.44 8.97 19.19
C THR A 98 -7.88 8.95 19.73
N ASP A 99 -8.76 8.15 19.13
CA ASP A 99 -10.13 7.91 19.58
C ASP A 99 -10.25 7.14 20.91
N SER A 100 -9.17 6.51 21.37
CA SER A 100 -9.15 5.77 22.64
C SER A 100 -8.91 6.65 23.88
N ILE A 101 -8.54 7.93 23.71
CA ILE A 101 -8.17 8.82 24.83
C ILE A 101 -9.37 9.61 25.38
N THR A 102 -10.44 9.83 24.60
CA THR A 102 -11.58 10.67 25.02
C THR A 102 -12.75 9.88 25.66
N ARG A 103 -12.52 8.70 26.23
CA ARG A 103 -13.54 7.95 26.99
C ARG A 103 -13.21 7.68 28.46
N ARG A 104 -12.12 8.23 29.00
CA ARG A 104 -11.71 8.00 30.41
C ARG A 104 -11.85 9.20 31.36
N SER A 105 -12.60 10.23 30.98
CA SER A 105 -12.77 11.44 31.81
C SER A 105 -14.22 11.79 32.08
N VAL A 106 -15.09 10.81 32.37
CA VAL A 106 -16.35 11.04 33.11
C VAL A 106 -16.64 9.79 33.94
N SER A 107 -16.17 9.77 35.19
CA SER A 107 -16.68 8.93 36.28
C SER A 107 -16.41 9.64 37.59
#